data_AF-I2A665-F1
#
_entry.id   AF-I2A665-F1
#
_cell.length_a   1.000
_cell.length_b   1.000
_cell.length_c   1.000
_cell.angle_alpha   90.00
_cell.angle_beta   90.00
_cell.angle_gamma   90.00
#
_symmetry.space_group_name_H-M   'P 1'
#
loop_
_entity.id
_entity.type
_entity.pdbx_description
1 polymer ?
#
loop_
_entity_poly.entity_id
_entity_poly.type
_entity_poly.pdbx_seq_one_letter_code
_entity_poly.pdbx_strand_id
1 'polypeptide(L)'
;GTSENSAFRFLFNLSSIPENEVISSAELRLFREQVDQGPDWEQGFHRINIYEVMKPPAEVAPGHLITRLLDTRLVHHNVTRWETFDVSPAVLRWTREKQPNYGLAIEVTHLHQTRTRQGQHVRISRSLPQGSGDWAQLRPLLVTFGHDGRGHALTRRRRAKRSPKHHPQRARKKNKNCRRHSLYVDFSDVGWNDWIVAPPGYQAFYCHGDCPFPLADHLNSTNHAIVQTLVNSVNSSIPKACCVPTELSAISMLYLD
;
A
#
# COMPACT_ATOMS: atom_id res chain seq x y z
N GLY A 1 -15.38 28.27 27.09
CA GLY A 1 -15.39 28.69 25.68
C GLY A 1 -14.41 27.84 24.94
N THR A 2 -14.89 27.19 23.86
CA THR A 2 -14.15 26.58 22.73
C THR A 2 -12.84 25.85 23.04
N SER A 3 -12.89 24.52 23.08
CA SER A 3 -11.72 23.68 22.84
C SER A 3 -11.18 23.99 21.45
N GLU A 4 -10.01 24.61 21.36
CA GLU A 4 -9.31 24.78 20.08
C GLU A 4 -8.96 23.39 19.53
N ASN A 5 -9.68 22.94 18.50
CA ASN A 5 -9.22 21.86 17.65
C ASN A 5 -7.96 22.37 16.93
N SER A 6 -6.78 22.03 17.46
CA SER A 6 -5.51 22.44 16.87
C SER A 6 -5.23 21.61 15.61
N ALA A 7 -5.51 22.19 14.44
CA ALA A 7 -5.07 21.66 13.17
C ALA A 7 -3.61 22.07 12.92
N PHE A 8 -2.73 21.11 12.69
CA PHE A 8 -1.32 21.35 12.39
C PHE A 8 -1.07 21.30 10.90
N ARG A 9 -0.42 22.34 10.37
CA ARG A 9 -0.08 22.44 8.95
C ARG A 9 1.34 21.95 8.66
N PHE A 10 1.48 21.09 7.66
CA PHE A 10 2.74 20.59 7.14
C PHE A 10 2.92 21.02 5.70
N LEU A 11 4.09 21.60 5.40
CA LEU A 11 4.51 21.87 4.05
C LEU A 11 5.61 20.88 3.66
N PHE A 12 5.39 20.12 2.60
CA PHE A 12 6.36 19.18 2.07
C PHE A 12 6.99 19.78 0.81
N ASN A 13 8.32 19.87 0.78
CA ASN A 13 9.02 20.29 -0.43
C ASN A 13 9.07 19.12 -1.42
N LEU A 14 8.48 19.32 -2.61
CA LEU A 14 8.41 18.32 -3.68
C LEU A 14 9.54 18.48 -4.70
N SER A 15 10.49 19.40 -4.50
CA SER A 15 11.59 19.65 -5.43
C SER A 15 12.54 18.46 -5.59
N SER A 16 12.45 17.45 -4.73
CA SER A 16 13.21 16.20 -4.85
C SER A 16 12.64 15.25 -5.91
N ILE A 17 11.40 15.46 -6.36
CA ILE A 17 10.78 14.66 -7.42
C ILE A 17 11.31 15.18 -8.77
N PRO A 18 12.04 14.37 -9.55
CA PRO A 18 12.51 14.74 -10.87
C PRO A 18 11.37 15.13 -11.82
N GLU A 19 11.60 16.09 -12.71
CA GLU A 19 10.56 16.60 -13.63
C GLU A 19 10.00 15.54 -14.58
N ASN A 20 10.79 14.50 -14.88
CA ASN A 20 10.40 13.38 -15.74
C ASN A 20 9.73 12.23 -14.97
N GLU A 21 9.58 12.33 -13.64
CA GLU A 21 8.90 11.33 -12.83
C GLU A 21 7.40 11.61 -12.80
N VAL A 22 6.60 10.61 -13.17
CA VAL A 22 5.14 10.64 -13.08
C VAL A 22 4.74 9.95 -11.79
N ILE A 23 4.23 10.73 -10.84
CA ILE A 23 3.67 10.20 -9.58
C ILE A 23 2.36 9.47 -9.88
N SER A 24 2.23 8.25 -9.36
CA SER A 24 1.04 7.41 -9.45
C SER A 24 0.20 7.44 -8.17
N SER A 25 0.84 7.47 -7.00
CA SER A 25 0.18 7.56 -5.70
C SER A 25 1.07 8.21 -4.64
N ALA A 26 0.48 8.62 -3.52
CA ALA A 26 1.19 9.20 -2.39
C ALA A 26 0.51 8.90 -1.05
N GLU A 27 1.34 8.70 -0.03
CA GLU A 27 0.93 8.37 1.33
C GLU A 27 1.55 9.34 2.34
N LEU A 28 0.75 9.80 3.31
CA LEU A 28 1.25 10.48 4.50
C LEU A 28 1.38 9.48 5.63
N ARG A 29 2.57 9.36 6.22
CA ARG A 29 2.84 8.48 7.36
C ARG A 29 3.03 9.29 8.63
N LEU A 30 2.26 8.93 9.66
CA LEU A 30 2.30 9.55 10.99
C LEU A 30 2.62 8.49 12.03
N PHE A 31 3.60 8.78 12.90
CA PHE A 31 3.91 7.91 14.01
C PHE A 31 3.03 8.25 15.21
N ARG A 32 2.53 7.21 15.87
CA ARG A 32 1.71 7.32 17.07
C ARG A 32 2.29 6.47 18.18
N GLU A 33 2.31 7.04 19.37
CA GLU A 33 2.83 6.41 20.58
C GLU A 33 1.67 6.11 21.55
N GLN A 34 1.68 4.93 22.14
CA GLN A 34 0.80 4.58 23.25
C GLN A 34 1.05 5.55 24.40
N VAL A 35 -0.03 6.00 25.03
CA VAL A 35 0.05 6.78 26.26
C VAL A 35 -0.41 5.86 27.39
N ASP A 36 0.53 5.46 28.24
CA ASP A 36 0.23 4.69 29.44
C ASP A 36 -0.49 5.58 30.46
N GLN A 37 -1.77 5.31 30.67
CA GLN A 37 -2.53 5.83 31.80
C GLN A 37 -3.31 4.68 32.45
N GLY A 38 -3.43 4.76 33.78
CA GLY A 38 -3.92 3.72 34.68
C GLY A 38 -5.32 3.16 34.38
N PRO A 39 -5.86 2.32 35.27
CA PRO A 39 -6.76 1.19 34.97
C PRO A 39 -8.13 1.48 34.31
N ASP A 40 -8.49 2.73 34.01
CA ASP A 40 -9.75 3.14 33.35
C ASP A 40 -9.62 3.26 31.80
N TRP A 41 -8.59 2.67 31.19
CA TRP A 41 -8.20 2.88 29.77
C TRP A 41 -8.97 2.06 28.73
N GLU A 42 -10.02 1.35 29.13
CA GLU A 42 -10.86 0.59 28.21
C GLU A 42 -11.57 1.55 27.22
N GLN A 43 -10.98 1.67 26.00
CA GLN A 43 -11.65 2.04 24.74
C GLN A 43 -11.72 3.53 24.33
N GLY A 44 -10.72 4.37 24.60
CA GLY A 44 -10.67 5.69 23.98
C GLY A 44 -10.22 5.65 22.50
N PHE A 45 -11.05 6.20 21.62
CA PHE A 45 -10.71 6.39 20.21
C PHE A 45 -10.39 7.84 19.90
N HIS A 46 -9.47 8.04 18.96
CA HIS A 46 -9.21 9.35 18.36
C HIS A 46 -9.42 9.25 16.85
N ARG A 47 -9.96 10.30 16.26
CA ARG A 47 -10.11 10.42 14.81
C ARG A 47 -9.02 11.36 14.30
N ILE A 48 -8.23 10.89 13.35
CA ILE A 48 -7.24 11.69 12.63
C ILE A 48 -7.83 12.07 11.29
N ASN A 49 -7.94 13.36 11.00
CA ASN A 49 -8.41 13.89 9.73
C ASN A 49 -7.25 14.56 9.00
N ILE A 50 -7.05 14.18 7.74
CA ILE A 50 -6.03 14.76 6.85
C ILE A 50 -6.73 15.61 5.81
N TYR A 51 -6.32 16.86 5.71
CA TYR A 51 -6.87 17.79 4.75
C TYR A 51 -5.78 18.37 3.84
N GLU A 52 -6.14 18.70 2.61
CA GLU A 52 -5.36 19.58 1.74
C GLU A 52 -5.68 21.03 2.07
N VAL A 53 -4.66 21.87 2.16
CA VAL A 53 -4.83 23.33 2.29
C VAL A 53 -4.99 23.91 0.89
N MET A 54 -6.11 24.59 0.64
CA MET A 54 -6.48 25.09 -0.69
C MET A 54 -6.01 26.53 -0.96
N LYS A 55 -5.75 27.30 0.10
CA LYS A 55 -5.32 28.71 0.02
C LYS A 55 -4.22 29.03 1.03
N PRO A 56 -3.35 30.02 0.77
CA PRO A 56 -2.35 30.44 1.74
C PRO A 56 -3.04 31.08 2.96
N PRO A 57 -2.51 30.89 4.19
CA PRO A 57 -3.11 31.47 5.38
C PRO A 57 -3.19 33.00 5.38
N ALA A 58 -2.37 33.69 4.57
CA ALA A 58 -2.39 35.15 4.48
C ALA A 58 -3.65 35.69 3.76
N GLU A 59 -4.31 34.88 2.94
CA GLU A 59 -5.57 35.25 2.27
C GLU A 59 -6.81 34.98 3.12
N VAL A 60 -6.64 34.32 4.25
CA VAL A 60 -7.73 33.89 5.13
C VAL A 60 -7.55 34.57 6.49
N ALA A 61 -8.65 34.88 7.18
CA ALA A 61 -8.56 35.47 8.53
C ALA A 61 -7.65 34.62 9.44
N PRO A 62 -6.90 35.24 10.38
CA PRO A 62 -5.96 34.53 11.24
C PRO A 62 -6.63 33.33 11.93
N GLY A 63 -6.11 32.13 11.70
CA GLY A 63 -6.61 30.89 12.30
C GLY A 63 -7.65 30.12 11.49
N HIS A 64 -8.15 30.65 10.37
CA HIS A 64 -9.04 29.91 9.48
C HIS A 64 -8.26 29.39 8.26
N LEU A 65 -8.39 28.10 7.97
CA LEU A 65 -7.80 27.46 6.79
C LEU A 65 -8.94 27.00 5.89
N ILE A 66 -8.86 27.32 4.60
CA ILE A 66 -9.75 26.71 3.61
C ILE A 66 -9.13 25.36 3.25
N THR A 67 -9.79 24.29 3.67
CA THR A 67 -9.28 22.93 3.55
C THR A 67 -10.26 22.01 2.83
N ARG A 68 -9.73 20.93 2.26
CA ARG A 68 -10.50 19.83 1.69
C ARG A 68 -10.08 18.53 2.36
N LEU A 69 -11.03 17.77 2.91
CA LEU A 69 -10.75 16.47 3.52
C LEU A 69 -10.22 15.50 2.45
N LEU A 70 -9.10 14.85 2.74
CA LEU A 70 -8.48 13.83 1.89
C LEU A 70 -8.76 12.43 2.45
N ASP A 71 -8.46 12.23 3.72
CA ASP A 71 -8.58 10.92 4.38
C ASP A 71 -8.87 11.09 5.87
N THR A 72 -9.49 10.10 6.48
CA THR A 72 -9.81 10.07 7.91
C THR A 72 -9.67 8.65 8.46
N ARG A 73 -9.16 8.54 9.70
CA ARG A 73 -9.02 7.25 10.37
C ARG A 73 -9.38 7.34 11.84
N LEU A 74 -10.14 6.35 12.29
CA LEU A 74 -10.40 6.09 13.70
C LEU A 74 -9.31 5.17 14.25
N VAL A 75 -8.64 5.61 15.31
CA VAL A 75 -7.47 4.92 15.85
C VAL A 75 -7.57 4.78 17.38
N HIS A 76 -7.21 3.60 17.91
CA HIS A 76 -7.27 3.28 19.35
C HIS A 76 -6.05 3.80 20.11
N HIS A 77 -6.17 4.59 21.18
CA HIS A 77 -5.00 5.20 21.84
C HIS A 77 -3.94 4.22 22.39
N ASN A 78 -4.26 2.93 22.53
CA ASN A 78 -3.42 1.93 23.20
C ASN A 78 -2.41 1.22 22.26
N VAL A 79 -2.29 1.63 20.99
CA VAL A 79 -1.37 0.97 20.05
C VAL A 79 -0.32 1.95 19.51
N THR A 80 0.95 1.67 19.79
CA THR A 80 2.09 2.34 19.14
C THR A 80 2.29 1.79 17.73
N ARG A 81 2.06 2.60 16.70
CA ARG A 81 2.24 2.18 15.30
C ARG A 81 2.33 3.37 14.34
N TRP A 82 2.78 3.09 13.14
CA TRP A 82 2.61 3.98 12.00
C TRP A 82 1.18 3.91 11.47
N GLU A 83 0.58 5.08 11.28
CA GLU A 83 -0.65 5.27 10.53
C GLU A 83 -0.32 5.85 9.15
N THR A 84 -1.06 5.41 8.14
CA THR A 84 -0.82 5.77 6.72
C THR A 84 -2.10 6.31 6.13
N PHE A 85 -2.05 7.47 5.49
CA PHE A 85 -3.21 8.16 4.94
C PHE A 85 -3.02 8.40 3.45
N ASP A 86 -4.08 8.19 2.67
CA ASP A 86 -4.03 8.46 1.23
C ASP A 86 -4.08 9.98 0.98
N VAL A 87 -3.00 10.51 0.40
CA VAL A 87 -2.89 11.91 0.01
C VAL A 87 -2.62 12.05 -1.49
N SER A 88 -2.77 10.94 -2.24
CA SER A 88 -2.61 10.89 -3.69
C SER A 88 -3.39 12.00 -4.40
N PRO A 89 -4.66 12.30 -4.06
CA PRO A 89 -5.39 13.34 -4.77
C PRO A 89 -4.69 14.70 -4.73
N ALA A 90 -4.17 15.10 -3.55
CA ALA A 90 -3.48 16.38 -3.39
C ALA A 90 -2.13 16.40 -4.10
N VAL A 91 -1.32 15.36 -3.90
CA VAL A 91 0.01 15.28 -4.52
C VAL A 91 -0.06 15.21 -6.04
N LEU A 92 -1.05 14.51 -6.60
CA LEU A 92 -1.28 14.47 -8.04
C LEU A 92 -1.67 15.85 -8.59
N ARG A 93 -2.47 16.65 -7.88
CA ARG A 93 -2.77 18.03 -8.28
C ARG A 93 -1.52 18.90 -8.28
N TRP A 94 -0.70 18.80 -7.24
CA TRP A 94 0.52 19.60 -7.13
C TRP A 94 1.55 19.26 -8.21
N THR A 95 1.69 17.98 -8.55
CA THR A 95 2.74 17.49 -9.45
C THR A 95 2.29 17.46 -10.92
N ARG A 96 1.11 16.91 -11.21
CA ARG A 96 0.58 16.69 -12.56
C ARG A 96 -0.20 17.88 -13.08
N GLU A 97 -1.09 18.45 -12.26
CA GLU A 97 -1.92 19.60 -12.65
C GLU A 97 -1.23 20.95 -12.38
N LYS A 98 -0.02 20.93 -11.81
CA LYS A 98 0.79 22.11 -11.47
C LYS A 98 0.05 23.10 -10.55
N GLN A 99 -0.86 22.60 -9.71
CA GLN A 99 -1.51 23.41 -8.69
C GLN A 99 -0.51 23.80 -7.59
N PRO A 100 -0.67 24.98 -6.96
CA PRO A 100 0.18 25.38 -5.85
C PRO A 100 0.05 24.42 -4.66
N ASN A 101 1.19 24.11 -4.04
CA ASN A 101 1.25 23.31 -2.82
C ASN A 101 1.22 24.22 -1.60
N TYR A 102 0.06 24.31 -0.94
CA TYR A 102 -0.07 24.99 0.35
C TYR A 102 0.05 24.05 1.55
N GLY A 103 0.34 22.77 1.33
CA GLY A 103 0.56 21.78 2.37
C GLY A 103 -0.69 21.01 2.81
N LEU A 104 -0.50 20.16 3.81
CA LEU A 104 -1.52 19.34 4.43
C LEU A 104 -1.83 19.86 5.83
N ALA A 105 -3.09 19.81 6.24
CA ALA A 105 -3.51 20.06 7.62
C ALA A 105 -3.92 18.75 8.29
N ILE A 106 -3.46 18.55 9.52
CA ILE A 106 -3.72 17.35 10.31
C ILE A 106 -4.51 17.78 11.55
N GLU A 107 -5.68 17.20 11.74
CA GLU A 107 -6.54 17.43 12.90
C GLU A 107 -6.73 16.13 13.66
N VAL A 108 -6.58 16.17 14.99
CA VAL A 108 -6.86 15.04 15.87
C VAL A 108 -8.06 15.37 16.75
N THR A 109 -9.16 14.64 16.56
CA THR A 109 -10.37 14.76 17.36
C THR A 109 -10.42 13.63 18.39
N HIS A 110 -10.46 13.97 19.69
CA HIS A 110 -10.62 12.99 20.76
C HIS A 110 -12.12 12.70 20.98
N LEU A 111 -12.58 11.46 20.81
CA LEU A 111 -14.01 11.12 20.88
C LEU A 111 -14.52 10.82 22.30
N HIS A 112 -13.61 10.53 23.24
CA HIS A 112 -13.93 10.34 24.66
C HIS A 112 -13.12 11.34 25.50
N GLN A 113 -13.83 12.22 26.21
CA GLN A 113 -13.26 13.36 26.93
C GLN A 113 -12.77 12.95 28.33
N THR A 114 -11.50 12.57 28.46
CA THR A 114 -10.77 12.82 29.71
C THR A 114 -9.91 14.06 29.49
N ARG A 115 -10.19 15.12 30.26
CA ARG A 115 -9.60 16.47 30.12
C ARG A 115 -8.09 16.54 30.36
N THR A 116 -7.38 15.43 30.52
CA THR A 116 -6.06 15.47 31.12
C THR A 116 -4.92 15.69 30.14
N ARG A 117 -4.93 15.21 28.88
CA ARG A 117 -3.84 15.50 27.91
C ARG A 117 -4.26 15.46 26.43
N GLN A 118 -4.76 16.58 25.91
CA GLN A 118 -4.95 16.75 24.47
C GLN A 118 -3.58 16.84 23.76
N GLY A 119 -3.34 16.01 22.73
CA GLY A 119 -2.22 16.22 21.80
C GLY A 119 -0.89 15.46 22.03
N GLN A 120 -0.80 14.50 22.97
CA GLN A 120 0.47 13.74 23.20
C GLN A 120 0.55 12.39 22.47
N HIS A 121 -0.55 11.89 21.90
CA HIS A 121 -0.61 10.54 21.34
C HIS A 121 -0.08 10.45 19.90
N VAL A 122 -0.40 11.45 19.08
CA VAL A 122 0.03 11.51 17.68
C VAL A 122 1.23 12.43 17.60
N ARG A 123 2.35 11.93 17.08
CA ARG A 123 3.61 12.68 17.05
C ARG A 123 3.62 13.64 15.85
N ILE A 124 2.97 14.79 16.06
CA ILE A 124 2.76 15.82 15.03
C ILE A 124 3.83 16.92 15.13
N SER A 125 4.24 17.33 16.33
CA SER A 125 5.22 18.39 16.56
C SER A 125 6.38 17.95 17.46
N ARG A 126 7.53 18.63 17.35
CA ARG A 126 8.69 18.42 18.25
C ARG A 126 8.30 18.75 19.69
N SER A 127 8.16 17.75 20.55
CA SER A 127 8.17 17.93 22.00
C SER A 127 9.62 17.86 22.50
N LEU A 128 10.09 18.94 23.12
CA LEU A 128 11.34 18.96 23.91
C LEU A 128 10.97 18.55 25.35
N PRO A 129 11.71 17.65 26.05
CA PRO A 129 12.98 17.02 25.73
C PRO A 129 12.87 15.47 25.69
N GLN A 130 12.88 14.89 24.50
CA GLN A 130 13.14 13.45 24.31
C GLN A 130 14.20 13.34 23.22
N GLY A 131 15.23 12.53 23.48
CA GLY A 131 16.52 12.43 22.78
C GLY A 131 16.54 12.93 21.33
N SER A 132 17.57 13.73 21.00
CA SER A 132 17.80 14.34 19.68
C SER A 132 17.80 13.35 18.49
N GLY A 133 17.93 12.04 18.74
CA GLY A 133 17.90 10.98 17.73
C GLY A 133 16.51 10.52 17.27
N ASP A 134 15.50 10.52 18.15
CA ASP A 134 14.22 9.85 17.86
C ASP A 134 13.32 10.68 16.93
N TRP A 135 13.42 12.01 17.00
CA TRP A 135 12.59 12.89 16.17
C TRP A 135 12.84 12.72 14.66
N ALA A 136 14.09 12.52 14.25
CA ALA A 136 14.42 12.36 12.83
C ALA A 136 13.75 11.13 12.22
N GLN A 137 13.57 10.07 13.03
CA GLN A 137 13.00 8.79 12.61
C GLN A 137 11.46 8.79 12.69
N LEU A 138 10.88 9.56 13.61
CA LEU A 138 9.44 9.53 13.92
C LEU A 138 8.65 10.74 13.38
N ARG A 139 9.29 11.63 12.60
CA ARG A 139 8.62 12.77 11.98
C ARG A 139 7.58 12.34 10.93
N PRO A 140 6.56 13.18 10.64
CA PRO A 140 5.67 12.96 9.50
C PRO A 140 6.43 12.83 8.18
N LEU A 141 6.09 11.83 7.39
CA LEU A 141 6.74 11.54 6.11
C LEU A 141 5.72 11.49 4.97
N LEU A 142 5.99 12.24 3.90
CA LEU A 142 5.29 12.10 2.63
C LEU A 142 6.06 11.09 1.77
N VAL A 143 5.41 9.98 1.43
CA VAL A 143 5.96 8.93 0.56
C VAL A 143 5.25 9.03 -0.78
N THR A 144 6.01 9.15 -1.86
CA THR A 144 5.47 9.23 -3.23
C THR A 144 5.91 8.01 -4.02
N PHE A 145 4.99 7.42 -4.77
CA PHE A 145 5.27 6.33 -5.70
C PHE A 145 5.14 6.89 -7.10
N GLY A 146 6.19 6.71 -7.92
CA GLY A 146 6.23 7.25 -9.27
C GLY A 146 7.08 6.40 -10.21
N HIS A 147 7.07 6.77 -11.48
CA HIS A 147 7.88 6.13 -12.51
C HIS A 147 8.35 7.14 -13.56
N ASP A 148 9.51 6.91 -14.16
CA ASP A 148 10.10 7.79 -15.17
C ASP A 148 9.52 7.62 -16.59
N GLY A 149 8.56 6.70 -16.77
CA GLY A 149 7.97 6.35 -18.07
C GLY A 149 8.95 5.67 -19.04
N ARG A 150 10.21 5.44 -18.63
CA ARG A 150 11.26 4.74 -19.40
C ARG A 150 11.42 3.29 -19.00
N GLY A 151 10.56 2.82 -18.08
CA GLY A 151 10.24 1.41 -17.92
C GLY A 151 9.69 0.84 -19.22
N HIS A 152 10.58 0.56 -20.18
CA HIS A 152 10.27 -0.29 -21.32
C HIS A 152 9.74 -1.59 -20.74
N ALA A 153 8.47 -1.91 -21.01
CA ALA A 153 8.04 -3.29 -20.93
C ALA A 153 9.08 -4.09 -21.73
N LEU A 154 9.84 -4.95 -21.05
CA LEU A 154 10.93 -5.75 -21.61
C LEU A 154 10.42 -6.78 -22.65
N THR A 155 9.19 -6.58 -23.15
CA THR A 155 8.39 -7.41 -24.05
C THR A 155 8.41 -6.94 -25.51
N ARG A 156 9.44 -6.20 -25.95
CA ARG A 156 9.58 -5.91 -27.39
C ARG A 156 11.01 -5.99 -27.91
N ARG A 157 11.66 -7.14 -27.70
CA ARG A 157 12.65 -7.59 -28.71
C ARG A 157 11.88 -7.78 -30.03
N ARG A 158 11.98 -6.79 -30.93
CA ARG A 158 11.60 -6.90 -32.33
C ARG A 158 12.26 -8.16 -32.87
N ARG A 159 11.51 -9.27 -32.97
CA ARG A 159 11.91 -10.41 -33.79
C ARG A 159 12.02 -9.89 -35.21
N ALA A 160 13.24 -9.78 -35.72
CA ALA A 160 13.48 -9.57 -37.13
C ALA A 160 12.67 -10.62 -37.91
N LYS A 161 11.78 -10.14 -38.78
CA LYS A 161 11.02 -10.93 -39.74
C LYS A 161 12.03 -11.76 -40.56
N ARG A 162 12.19 -13.04 -40.24
CA ARG A 162 12.70 -14.04 -41.17
C ARG A 162 11.48 -14.75 -41.78
N SER A 163 11.54 -14.88 -43.09
CA SER A 163 10.49 -15.25 -44.05
C SER A 163 9.74 -16.54 -43.72
N PRO A 164 8.51 -16.71 -44.24
CA PRO A 164 7.63 -17.81 -43.87
C PRO A 164 8.05 -19.08 -44.61
N LYS A 165 8.47 -20.12 -43.88
CA LYS A 165 8.45 -21.50 -44.40
C LYS A 165 7.42 -22.32 -43.61
N HIS A 166 6.47 -22.81 -44.39
CA HIS A 166 5.46 -23.85 -44.17
C HIS A 166 5.26 -24.41 -42.76
N HIS A 167 4.01 -24.31 -42.28
CA HIS A 167 3.47 -25.06 -41.14
C HIS A 167 3.59 -26.58 -41.35
N PRO A 168 3.70 -27.32 -40.23
CA PRO A 168 2.56 -28.15 -39.88
C PRO A 168 2.00 -27.79 -38.49
N GLN A 169 0.67 -27.73 -38.47
CA GLN A 169 -0.24 -27.92 -37.34
C GLN A 169 0.08 -27.22 -36.01
N ARG A 170 -0.70 -26.16 -35.78
CA ARG A 170 -0.95 -25.50 -34.50
C ARG A 170 -1.40 -26.51 -33.42
N ALA A 171 -0.45 -27.14 -32.75
CA ALA A 171 -0.61 -27.36 -31.32
C ALA A 171 -0.59 -25.95 -30.70
N ARG A 172 -1.71 -25.50 -30.11
CA ARG A 172 -1.72 -24.36 -29.20
C ARG A 172 -0.53 -24.56 -28.26
N LYS A 173 0.56 -23.80 -28.43
CA LYS A 173 1.66 -23.77 -27.47
C LYS A 173 1.00 -23.42 -26.14
N LYS A 174 0.80 -24.41 -25.27
CA LYS A 174 0.38 -24.19 -23.88
C LYS A 174 1.32 -23.10 -23.38
N ASN A 175 0.77 -21.94 -23.04
CA ASN A 175 1.56 -20.84 -22.49
C ASN A 175 2.30 -21.45 -21.29
N LYS A 176 3.62 -21.57 -21.41
CA LYS A 176 4.45 -22.16 -20.37
C LYS A 176 4.58 -21.23 -19.18
N ASN A 177 4.16 -19.97 -19.32
CA ASN A 177 4.26 -18.96 -18.29
C ASN A 177 3.37 -19.28 -17.07
N CYS A 178 3.86 -18.87 -15.90
CA CYS A 178 3.16 -18.96 -14.63
C CYS A 178 1.73 -18.41 -14.72
N ARG A 179 0.76 -19.22 -14.32
CA ARG A 179 -0.66 -18.83 -14.24
C ARG A 179 -1.42 -19.74 -13.29
N ARG A 180 -2.63 -19.31 -12.92
CA ARG A 180 -3.62 -20.13 -12.24
C ARG A 180 -4.24 -21.15 -13.20
N HIS A 181 -4.36 -22.39 -12.76
CA HIS A 181 -5.04 -23.48 -13.46
C HIS A 181 -6.21 -23.97 -12.62
N SER A 182 -7.28 -24.40 -13.29
CA SER A 182 -8.45 -24.98 -12.64
C SER A 182 -8.12 -26.34 -12.04
N LEU A 183 -8.45 -26.51 -10.77
CA LEU A 183 -8.45 -27.79 -10.07
C LEU A 183 -9.68 -27.80 -9.17
N TYR A 184 -10.60 -28.70 -9.44
CA TYR A 184 -11.73 -28.98 -8.55
C TYR A 184 -11.37 -30.21 -7.74
N VAL A 185 -11.54 -30.12 -6.43
CA VAL A 185 -11.32 -31.22 -5.49
C VAL A 185 -12.70 -31.72 -5.11
N ASP A 186 -13.05 -32.91 -5.57
CA ASP A 186 -14.20 -33.66 -5.06
C ASP A 186 -13.74 -34.47 -3.85
N PHE A 187 -14.44 -34.34 -2.72
CA PHE A 187 -14.05 -35.08 -1.51
C PHE A 187 -14.31 -36.58 -1.63
N SER A 188 -15.17 -37.02 -2.53
CA SER A 188 -15.38 -38.43 -2.85
C SER A 188 -14.15 -39.02 -3.53
N ASP A 189 -13.51 -38.27 -4.44
CA ASP A 189 -12.34 -38.73 -5.20
C ASP A 189 -11.11 -38.95 -4.31
N VAL A 190 -11.01 -38.22 -3.19
CA VAL A 190 -9.91 -38.36 -2.21
C VAL A 190 -10.28 -39.24 -1.01
N GLY A 191 -11.50 -39.79 -0.99
CA GLY A 191 -11.99 -40.67 0.09
C GLY A 191 -12.29 -39.93 1.40
N TRP A 192 -12.68 -38.66 1.31
CA TRP A 192 -12.98 -37.80 2.47
C TRP A 192 -14.47 -37.52 2.65
N ASN A 193 -15.32 -38.05 1.77
CA ASN A 193 -16.78 -37.97 1.85
C ASN A 193 -17.37 -38.64 3.11
N ASP A 194 -16.60 -39.48 3.81
CA ASP A 194 -17.07 -40.18 5.01
C ASP A 194 -17.05 -39.29 6.26
N TRP A 195 -16.18 -38.29 6.29
CA TRP A 195 -16.03 -37.38 7.43
C TRP A 195 -16.32 -35.92 7.07
N ILE A 196 -16.17 -35.51 5.81
CA ILE A 196 -16.62 -34.18 5.35
C ILE A 196 -18.05 -34.26 4.85
N VAL A 197 -18.97 -33.61 5.56
CA VAL A 197 -20.40 -33.56 5.23
C VAL A 197 -20.70 -32.51 4.18
N ALA A 198 -20.06 -31.33 4.24
CA ALA A 198 -20.25 -30.26 3.27
C ALA A 198 -19.04 -29.30 3.20
N PRO A 199 -18.74 -28.70 2.03
CA PRO A 199 -19.34 -28.97 0.71
C PRO A 199 -18.90 -30.34 0.17
N PRO A 200 -19.51 -30.89 -0.89
CA PRO A 200 -19.05 -32.15 -1.51
C PRO A 200 -17.69 -32.01 -2.22
N GLY A 201 -17.30 -30.78 -2.53
CA GLY A 201 -16.03 -30.45 -3.15
C GLY A 201 -15.87 -28.95 -3.33
N TYR A 202 -14.67 -28.51 -3.69
CA TYR A 202 -14.38 -27.09 -3.88
C TYR A 202 -13.34 -26.85 -4.97
N GLN A 203 -13.32 -25.61 -5.47
CA GLN A 203 -12.39 -25.20 -6.50
C GLN A 203 -11.07 -24.72 -5.86
N ALA A 204 -10.13 -25.65 -5.67
CA ALA A 204 -8.82 -25.36 -5.07
C ALA A 204 -7.93 -24.48 -5.98
N PHE A 205 -7.98 -24.73 -7.30
CA PHE A 205 -7.01 -24.19 -8.26
C PHE A 205 -5.55 -24.56 -7.92
N TYR A 206 -4.61 -24.25 -8.81
CA TYR A 206 -3.18 -24.29 -8.50
C TYR A 206 -2.39 -23.38 -9.44
N CYS A 207 -1.20 -22.96 -9.00
CA CYS A 207 -0.27 -22.17 -9.81
C CYS A 207 0.74 -23.07 -10.49
N HIS A 208 0.93 -22.91 -11.80
CA HIS A 208 1.94 -23.66 -12.54
C HIS A 208 2.42 -22.92 -13.78
N GLY A 209 3.72 -23.01 -14.04
CA GLY A 209 4.40 -22.46 -15.21
C GLY A 209 5.75 -21.84 -14.87
N ASP A 210 6.49 -21.49 -15.92
CA ASP A 210 7.76 -20.79 -15.90
C ASP A 210 7.57 -19.31 -15.56
N CYS A 211 8.49 -18.77 -14.77
CA CYS A 211 8.64 -17.34 -14.49
C CYS A 211 9.88 -16.80 -15.24
N PRO A 212 9.81 -16.54 -16.56
CA PRO A 212 10.94 -16.01 -17.32
C PRO A 212 11.15 -14.51 -17.04
N PHE A 213 12.37 -14.01 -17.27
CA PHE A 213 12.61 -12.56 -17.30
C PHE A 213 12.15 -11.97 -18.65
N PRO A 214 11.42 -10.84 -18.67
CA PRO A 214 10.82 -10.13 -17.53
C PRO A 214 9.62 -10.88 -16.92
N LEU A 215 9.47 -10.76 -15.60
CA LEU A 215 8.23 -11.19 -14.94
C LEU A 215 7.06 -10.35 -15.46
N ALA A 216 5.90 -10.97 -15.61
CA ALA A 216 4.71 -10.27 -16.08
C ALA A 216 4.07 -9.48 -14.92
N ASP A 217 3.65 -8.25 -15.19
CA ASP A 217 3.17 -7.30 -14.16
C ASP A 217 1.98 -7.84 -13.35
N HIS A 218 1.12 -8.66 -13.96
CA HIS A 218 -0.05 -9.25 -13.31
C HIS A 218 0.28 -10.36 -12.28
N LEU A 219 1.54 -10.72 -12.11
CA LEU A 219 1.96 -11.76 -11.16
C LEU A 219 2.22 -11.21 -9.74
N ASN A 220 1.98 -9.91 -9.47
CA ASN A 220 2.17 -9.24 -8.18
C ASN A 220 3.48 -9.67 -7.47
N SER A 221 4.57 -9.75 -8.24
CA SER A 221 5.82 -10.36 -7.81
C SER A 221 6.59 -9.46 -6.84
N THR A 222 7.27 -10.06 -5.87
CA THR A 222 8.15 -9.32 -4.96
C THR A 222 9.38 -8.77 -5.69
N ASN A 223 9.98 -7.70 -5.17
CA ASN A 223 11.25 -7.19 -5.68
C ASN A 223 12.34 -8.27 -5.71
N HIS A 224 12.36 -9.16 -4.71
CA HIS A 224 13.27 -10.32 -4.69
C HIS A 224 13.05 -11.24 -5.89
N ALA A 225 11.80 -11.60 -6.22
CA ALA A 225 11.50 -12.43 -7.38
C ALA A 225 11.89 -11.76 -8.70
N ILE A 226 11.70 -10.44 -8.83
CA ILE A 226 12.11 -9.67 -10.01
C ILE A 226 13.64 -9.72 -10.18
N VAL A 227 14.39 -9.41 -9.12
CA VAL A 227 15.87 -9.44 -9.14
C VAL A 227 16.39 -10.85 -9.40
N GLN A 228 15.85 -11.87 -8.72
CA GLN A 228 16.26 -13.26 -8.92
C GLN A 228 16.05 -13.71 -10.36
N THR A 229 14.92 -13.34 -10.97
CA THR A 229 14.62 -13.70 -12.36
C THR A 229 15.51 -12.94 -13.34
N LEU A 230 15.82 -11.66 -13.07
CA LEU A 230 16.81 -10.88 -13.82
C LEU A 230 18.19 -11.53 -13.76
N VAL A 231 18.69 -11.87 -12.57
CA VAL A 231 20.02 -12.48 -12.37
C VAL A 231 20.07 -13.86 -13.04
N ASN A 232 19.02 -14.69 -12.92
CA ASN A 232 18.91 -15.96 -13.64
C ASN A 232 19.02 -15.78 -15.17
N SER A 233 18.49 -14.67 -15.72
CA SER A 233 18.54 -14.42 -17.16
C SER A 233 19.96 -14.14 -17.70
N VAL A 234 20.89 -13.75 -16.82
CA VAL A 234 22.29 -13.48 -17.13
C VAL A 234 23.20 -14.64 -16.68
N ASN A 235 22.84 -15.32 -15.60
CA ASN A 235 23.57 -16.44 -15.04
C ASN A 235 22.62 -17.62 -14.72
N SER A 236 22.74 -18.70 -15.48
CA SER A 236 21.89 -19.89 -15.35
C SER A 236 22.17 -20.74 -14.10
N SER A 237 23.22 -20.45 -13.31
CA SER A 237 23.47 -21.15 -12.05
C SER A 237 22.52 -20.73 -10.93
N ILE A 238 21.90 -19.55 -11.06
CA ILE A 238 20.90 -19.05 -10.10
C ILE A 238 19.53 -19.61 -10.49
N PRO A 239 18.71 -20.15 -9.56
CA PRO A 239 17.39 -20.67 -9.90
C PRO A 239 16.41 -19.56 -10.29
N LYS A 240 15.45 -19.88 -11.15
CA LYS A 240 14.30 -19.00 -11.48
C LYS A 240 13.40 -18.81 -10.26
N ALA A 241 12.65 -17.70 -10.25
CA ALA A 241 11.57 -17.54 -9.28
C ALA A 241 10.48 -18.62 -9.47
N CYS A 242 9.87 -19.06 -8.38
CA CYS A 242 8.82 -20.07 -8.38
C CYS A 242 7.44 -19.46 -8.67
N CYS A 243 6.57 -20.22 -9.34
CA CYS A 243 5.18 -19.85 -9.60
C CYS A 243 4.29 -20.24 -8.41
N VAL A 244 3.95 -19.29 -7.56
CA VAL A 244 3.20 -19.50 -6.31
C VAL A 244 1.96 -18.59 -6.25
N PRO A 245 0.90 -18.95 -5.50
CA PRO A 245 -0.25 -18.09 -5.32
C PRO A 245 0.13 -16.83 -4.53
N THR A 246 -0.40 -15.68 -4.94
CA THR A 246 -0.24 -14.39 -4.26
C THR A 246 -1.42 -14.05 -3.34
N GLU A 247 -2.54 -14.73 -3.52
CA GLU A 247 -3.78 -14.53 -2.77
C GLU A 247 -4.50 -15.88 -2.60
N LEU A 248 -5.12 -16.11 -1.45
CA LEU A 248 -5.84 -17.33 -1.10
C LEU A 248 -7.16 -16.95 -0.42
N SER A 249 -8.22 -17.72 -0.68
CA SER A 249 -9.53 -17.56 -0.05
C SER A 249 -9.82 -18.74 0.88
N ALA A 250 -10.35 -18.47 2.06
CA ALA A 250 -10.81 -19.51 2.97
C ALA A 250 -12.07 -20.22 2.42
N ILE A 251 -12.27 -21.47 2.83
CA ILE A 251 -13.52 -22.22 2.62
C ILE A 251 -14.12 -22.61 3.96
N SER A 252 -15.44 -22.69 4.03
CA SER A 252 -16.16 -23.23 5.17
C SER A 252 -16.38 -24.73 4.97
N MET A 253 -16.18 -25.52 6.03
CA MET A 253 -16.29 -26.97 6.00
C MET A 253 -17.09 -27.47 7.20
N LEU A 254 -18.03 -28.38 6.95
CA LEU A 254 -18.75 -29.16 7.96
C LEU A 254 -18.21 -30.58 7.93
N TYR A 255 -17.74 -31.08 9.06
CA TYR A 255 -17.18 -32.42 9.20
C TYR A 255 -17.69 -33.11 10.47
N LEU A 256 -17.60 -34.43 10.49
CA LEU A 256 -17.86 -35.29 11.65
C LEU A 256 -16.52 -35.57 12.34
N ASP A 257 -16.49 -35.41 13.66
CA ASP A 257 -15.36 -35.75 14.54
C ASP A 257 -15.47 -37.21 15.01
#